data_AF-W2CYB9-F1
#
_entry.id   AF-W2CYB9-F1
#
_cell.length_a   1.000
_cell.length_b   1.000
_cell.length_c   1.000
_cell.angle_alpha   90.00
_cell.angle_beta   90.00
_cell.angle_gamma   90.00
#
_symmetry.space_group_name_H-M   'P 1'
#
loop_
_entity.id
_entity.type
_entity.pdbx_description
1 polymer ?
#
loop_
_entity_poly.entity_id
_entity_poly.type
_entity_poly.pdbx_seq_one_letter_code
_entity_poly.pdbx_strand_id
1 'polypeptide(L)'
;MTHTLIDGQNIYDTFGATLSPDSFGNILKYPAREAVHQTDFAESHGIQADLRFFRLQRRRLQLTFFLAGDGEADLQARIKAFVDKLAAPDWHTFDFGMGQFFSFRYVSTSGLVMHRLLAPNRAGATLTVMMEERTFPGLIRTSYYMVVGPTPVPHTPRGVASIRGVD
;
A
#
# COMPACT_ATOMS: atom_id res chain seq x y z
N MET A 1 19.06 -5.04 -0.45
CA MET A 1 17.95 -4.69 -1.36
C MET A 1 16.68 -5.26 -0.77
N THR A 2 15.59 -4.51 -0.70
CA THR A 2 14.28 -5.03 -0.29
C THR A 2 13.72 -5.88 -1.42
N HIS A 3 13.59 -7.18 -1.19
CA HIS A 3 13.03 -8.11 -2.17
C HIS A 3 11.53 -7.81 -2.27
N THR A 4 11.10 -7.13 -3.33
CA THR A 4 9.68 -6.93 -3.59
C THR A 4 9.17 -8.08 -4.45
N LEU A 5 8.16 -8.79 -3.96
CA LEU A 5 7.53 -9.89 -4.67
C LEU A 5 6.10 -9.53 -5.05
N ILE A 6 5.68 -9.96 -6.25
CA ILE A 6 4.28 -9.97 -6.67
C ILE A 6 3.91 -11.41 -6.99
N ASP A 7 2.93 -11.95 -6.28
CA ASP A 7 2.49 -13.35 -6.41
C ASP A 7 3.67 -14.35 -6.26
N GLY A 8 4.60 -14.03 -5.35
CA GLY A 8 5.82 -14.82 -5.11
C GLY A 8 6.95 -14.61 -6.13
N GLN A 9 6.77 -13.79 -7.17
CA GLN A 9 7.78 -13.50 -8.18
C GLN A 9 8.55 -12.22 -7.86
N ASN A 10 9.88 -12.26 -7.92
CA ASN A 10 10.71 -11.07 -7.73
C ASN A 10 10.55 -10.11 -8.91
N ILE A 11 10.08 -8.89 -8.62
CA ILE A 11 9.81 -7.89 -9.65
C ILE A 11 11.08 -7.29 -10.27
N TYR A 12 12.19 -7.30 -9.55
CA TYR A 12 13.46 -6.81 -10.07
C TYR A 12 14.00 -7.78 -11.11
N ASP A 13 14.05 -9.07 -10.78
CA ASP A 13 14.58 -10.09 -11.68
C ASP A 13 13.67 -10.26 -12.92
N THR A 14 12.36 -10.16 -12.73
CA THR A 14 11.38 -10.40 -13.80
C THR A 14 11.18 -9.17 -14.70
N PHE A 15 11.11 -7.97 -14.11
CA PHE A 15 10.69 -6.75 -14.82
C PHE A 15 11.73 -5.61 -14.76
N GLY A 16 12.83 -5.77 -14.03
CA GLY A 16 13.75 -4.67 -13.76
C GLY A 16 13.13 -3.58 -12.87
N ALA A 17 12.07 -3.92 -12.12
CA ALA A 17 11.30 -2.97 -11.33
C ALA A 17 11.72 -2.97 -9.85
N THR A 18 11.65 -1.82 -9.21
CA THR A 18 11.86 -1.66 -7.76
C THR A 18 10.83 -0.69 -7.19
N LEU A 19 10.36 -0.94 -5.97
CA LEU A 19 9.45 0.00 -5.29
C LEU A 19 10.21 1.26 -4.86
N SER A 20 9.66 2.44 -5.15
CA SER A 20 10.18 3.70 -4.63
C SER A 20 10.02 3.78 -3.10
N PRO A 21 11.05 4.25 -2.37
CA PRO A 21 10.97 4.48 -0.93
C PRO A 21 9.78 5.34 -0.49
N ASP A 22 9.36 6.31 -1.32
CA ASP A 22 8.23 7.19 -1.02
C ASP A 22 6.90 6.43 -0.91
N SER A 23 6.81 5.26 -1.53
CA SER A 23 5.60 4.44 -1.50
C SER A 23 5.37 3.77 -0.15
N PHE A 24 6.42 3.58 0.68
CA PHE A 24 6.26 2.93 1.99
C PHE A 24 5.34 3.73 2.91
N GLY A 25 5.42 5.07 2.88
CA GLY A 25 4.51 5.92 3.65
C GLY A 25 3.04 5.68 3.30
N ASN A 26 2.74 5.52 2.01
CA ASN A 26 1.39 5.22 1.53
C ASN A 26 0.91 3.82 1.94
N ILE A 27 1.80 2.82 1.91
CA ILE A 27 1.47 1.45 2.30
C ILE A 27 1.16 1.38 3.80
N LEU A 28 1.95 2.06 4.63
CA LEU A 28 1.86 2.01 6.10
C LEU A 28 0.76 2.91 6.69
N LYS A 29 0.19 3.82 5.90
CA LYS A 29 -0.87 4.72 6.37
C LYS A 29 -2.15 3.94 6.70
N TYR A 30 -2.60 3.99 7.94
CA TYR A 30 -3.86 3.36 8.34
C TYR A 30 -5.06 3.96 7.57
N PRO A 31 -6.01 3.12 7.13
CA PRO A 31 -7.24 3.60 6.50
C PRO A 31 -8.11 4.34 7.51
N ALA A 32 -8.90 5.29 7.01
CA ALA A 32 -9.88 5.98 7.83
C ALA A 32 -10.98 5.02 8.28
N ARG A 33 -11.54 5.27 9.47
CA ARG A 33 -12.72 4.56 9.95
C ARG A 33 -13.95 5.02 9.17
N GLU A 34 -14.85 4.10 8.86
CA GLU A 34 -16.17 4.48 8.34
C GLU A 34 -16.94 5.29 9.40
N ALA A 35 -17.73 6.26 8.94
CA ALA A 35 -18.60 7.01 9.83
C ALA A 35 -19.61 6.06 10.49
N VAL A 36 -19.82 6.24 11.79
CA VAL A 36 -20.82 5.50 12.55
C VAL A 36 -22.10 6.30 12.64
N HIS A 37 -23.23 5.61 12.75
CA HIS A 37 -24.49 6.28 13.05
C HIS A 37 -24.38 6.97 14.41
N GLN A 38 -24.76 8.24 14.43
CA GLN A 38 -24.72 9.10 15.61
C GLN A 38 -26.10 9.70 15.82
N THR A 39 -26.57 9.67 17.06
CA THR A 39 -27.80 10.33 17.48
C THR A 39 -27.42 11.43 18.46
N ASP A 40 -27.74 12.66 18.08
CA ASP A 40 -27.64 13.84 18.94
C ASP A 40 -29.04 14.11 19.52
N PHE A 41 -29.15 14.01 20.84
CA PHE A 41 -30.42 14.19 21.52
C PHE A 41 -30.51 15.63 22.01
N ALA A 42 -31.48 16.40 21.51
CA ALA A 42 -31.67 17.81 21.88
C ALA A 42 -31.86 18.04 23.39
N GLU A 43 -32.25 16.99 24.12
CA GLU A 43 -32.57 17.00 25.55
C GLU A 43 -31.36 16.69 26.44
N SER A 44 -30.23 16.24 25.88
CA SER A 44 -29.05 15.83 26.65
C SER A 44 -27.75 16.29 26.01
N HIS A 45 -26.79 16.74 26.80
CA HIS A 45 -25.47 17.04 26.29
C HIS A 45 -24.72 15.75 25.90
N GLY A 46 -24.49 15.54 24.60
CA GLY A 46 -23.63 14.49 24.09
C GLY A 46 -24.19 13.79 22.86
N ILE A 47 -23.33 13.01 22.20
CA ILE A 47 -23.67 12.23 21.01
C ILE A 47 -23.62 10.74 21.38
N GLN A 48 -24.69 10.01 21.08
CA GLN A 48 -24.68 8.56 21.15
C GLN A 48 -24.23 7.99 19.80
N ALA A 49 -23.06 7.36 19.78
CA ALA A 49 -22.51 6.70 18.60
C ALA A 49 -22.70 5.17 18.68
N ASP A 50 -23.12 4.54 17.58
CA ASP A 50 -23.15 3.09 17.49
C ASP A 50 -21.75 2.53 17.21
N LEU A 51 -21.12 1.97 18.24
CA LEU A 51 -19.76 1.41 18.17
C LEU A 51 -19.74 -0.12 18.06
N ARG A 52 -20.88 -0.78 17.84
CA ARG A 52 -20.98 -2.26 17.80
C ARG A 52 -20.15 -2.88 16.67
N PHE A 53 -20.00 -2.15 15.56
CA PHE A 53 -19.21 -2.60 14.42
C PHE A 53 -18.09 -1.61 14.11
N PHE A 54 -16.87 -2.14 13.98
CA PHE A 54 -15.73 -1.39 13.49
C PHE A 54 -15.52 -1.71 12.01
N ARG A 55 -15.60 -0.68 11.16
CA ARG A 55 -15.38 -0.79 9.72
C ARG A 55 -14.36 0.24 9.27
N LEU A 56 -13.49 -0.19 8.36
CA LEU A 56 -12.48 0.65 7.73
C LEU A 56 -12.93 0.97 6.32
N GLN A 57 -12.72 2.21 5.90
CA GLN A 57 -12.95 2.60 4.51
C GLN A 57 -12.03 1.81 3.59
N ARG A 58 -12.55 1.41 2.43
CA ARG A 58 -11.72 0.87 1.35
C ARG A 58 -10.66 1.88 0.95
N ARG A 59 -9.41 1.41 0.85
CA ARG A 59 -8.25 2.25 0.56
C ARG A 59 -7.84 2.12 -0.90
N ARG A 60 -7.66 3.27 -1.55
CA ARG A 60 -6.86 3.39 -2.78
C ARG A 60 -5.58 4.10 -2.43
N LEU A 61 -4.45 3.59 -2.88
CA LEU A 61 -3.14 4.16 -2.61
C LEU A 61 -2.31 4.23 -3.90
N GLN A 62 -1.40 5.20 -3.91
CA GLN A 62 -0.47 5.41 -5.00
C GLN A 62 0.84 4.69 -4.69
N LEU A 63 1.29 3.83 -5.60
CA LEU A 63 2.59 3.18 -5.55
C LEU A 63 3.44 3.67 -6.72
N THR A 64 4.69 4.00 -6.43
CA THR A 64 5.67 4.44 -7.42
C THR A 64 6.74 3.38 -7.56
N PHE A 65 7.07 3.01 -8.79
CA PHE A 65 8.07 2.02 -9.15
C PHE A 65 9.13 2.63 -10.06
N PHE A 66 10.38 2.26 -9.84
CA PHE A 66 11.48 2.56 -10.76
C PHE A 66 11.77 1.33 -11.60
N LEU A 67 11.79 1.51 -12.92
CA LEU A 67 12.14 0.47 -13.88
C LEU A 67 13.43 0.87 -14.60
N ALA A 68 14.25 -0.12 -14.92
CA ALA A 68 15.45 0.05 -15.73
C ALA A 68 15.49 -1.02 -16.83
N GLY A 69 16.01 -0.63 -18.00
CA GLY A 69 16.24 -1.53 -19.13
C GLY A 69 17.53 -1.18 -19.87
N ASP A 70 18.02 -2.15 -20.64
CA ASP A 70 19.21 -1.99 -21.49
C ASP A 70 18.78 -1.39 -22.83
N GLY A 71 18.63 -0.07 -22.84
CA GLY A 71 18.13 0.73 -23.95
C GLY A 71 16.63 1.00 -23.88
N GLU A 72 16.15 1.89 -24.76
CA GLU A 72 14.75 2.35 -24.74
C GLU A 72 13.75 1.24 -25.12
N ALA A 73 14.12 0.37 -26.08
CA ALA A 73 13.25 -0.72 -26.53
C ALA A 73 13.04 -1.77 -25.43
N ASP A 74 14.11 -2.17 -24.73
CA ASP A 74 14.03 -3.10 -23.59
C ASP A 74 13.23 -2.48 -22.44
N LEU A 75 13.46 -1.20 -22.12
CA LEU A 75 12.69 -0.50 -21.10
C LEU A 75 11.19 -0.47 -21.43
N GLN A 76 10.80 -0.17 -22.67
CA GLN A 76 9.41 -0.17 -23.09
C GLN A 76 8.76 -1.56 -22.95
N ALA A 77 9.48 -2.62 -23.35
CA ALA A 77 9.01 -4.00 -23.21
C ALA A 77 8.79 -4.36 -21.73
N ARG A 78 9.73 -3.97 -20.85
CA ARG A 78 9.63 -4.18 -19.40
C ARG A 78 8.46 -3.43 -18.75
N ILE A 79 8.27 -2.16 -19.11
CA ILE A 79 7.13 -1.36 -18.64
C ILE A 79 5.83 -2.04 -19.03
N LYS A 80 5.71 -2.45 -20.30
CA LYS A 80 4.51 -3.12 -20.79
C LYS A 80 4.26 -4.42 -20.01
N ALA A 81 5.27 -5.28 -19.89
CA ALA A 81 5.14 -6.55 -19.18
C ALA A 81 4.76 -6.35 -17.70
N PHE A 82 5.33 -5.32 -17.04
CA PHE A 82 5.01 -4.99 -15.66
C PHE A 82 3.58 -4.48 -15.50
N VAL A 83 3.14 -3.56 -16.37
CA VAL A 83 1.76 -3.05 -16.35
C VAL A 83 0.76 -4.16 -16.67
N ASP A 84 1.05 -5.01 -17.65
CA ASP A 84 0.19 -6.17 -17.97
C ASP A 84 0.06 -7.12 -16.77
N LYS A 85 1.17 -7.38 -16.05
CA LYS A 85 1.16 -8.20 -14.82
C LYS A 85 0.29 -7.57 -13.74
N LEU A 86 0.39 -6.25 -13.54
CA LEU A 86 -0.42 -5.52 -12.55
C LEU A 86 -1.91 -5.46 -12.95
N ALA A 87 -2.19 -5.27 -14.24
CA ALA A 87 -3.53 -5.06 -14.78
C ALA A 87 -4.32 -6.35 -14.99
N ALA A 88 -3.75 -7.51 -14.67
CA ALA A 88 -4.50 -8.76 -14.64
C ALA A 88 -5.74 -8.63 -13.73
N PRO A 89 -6.87 -9.28 -14.05
CA PRO A 89 -8.16 -9.01 -13.40
C PRO A 89 -8.26 -9.43 -11.92
N ASP A 90 -7.18 -9.95 -11.34
CA ASP A 90 -7.15 -10.53 -10.00
C ASP A 90 -6.52 -9.61 -8.94
N TRP A 91 -6.67 -10.05 -7.69
CA TRP A 91 -5.94 -9.47 -6.57
C TRP A 91 -4.52 -10.04 -6.54
N HIS A 92 -3.53 -9.17 -6.52
CA HIS A 92 -2.12 -9.54 -6.43
C HIS A 92 -1.65 -9.52 -4.98
N THR A 93 -0.84 -10.51 -4.62
CA THR A 93 -0.19 -10.57 -3.31
C THR A 93 1.17 -9.90 -3.39
N PHE A 94 1.33 -8.80 -2.67
CA PHE A 94 2.57 -8.06 -2.56
C PHE A 94 3.30 -8.42 -1.26
N ASP A 95 4.58 -8.74 -1.39
CA ASP A 95 5.53 -8.77 -0.28
C ASP A 95 6.56 -7.67 -0.52
N PHE A 96 6.70 -6.76 0.43
CA PHE A 96 7.69 -5.68 0.37
C PHE A 96 8.87 -5.92 1.33
N GLY A 97 9.00 -7.12 1.89
CA GLY A 97 10.00 -7.47 2.90
C GLY A 97 9.70 -6.91 4.28
N MET A 98 8.44 -6.57 4.57
CA MET A 98 8.02 -5.97 5.85
C MET A 98 7.41 -6.98 6.83
N GLY A 99 7.50 -8.29 6.53
CA GLY A 99 6.91 -9.36 7.36
C GLY A 99 5.37 -9.41 7.30
N GLN A 100 4.77 -8.73 6.32
CA GLN A 100 3.32 -8.67 6.10
C GLN A 100 3.06 -8.68 4.60
N PHE A 101 2.09 -9.50 4.17
CA PHE A 101 1.60 -9.51 2.80
C PHE A 101 0.44 -8.51 2.64
N PHE A 102 0.39 -7.86 1.47
CA PHE A 102 -0.66 -6.93 1.10
C PHE A 102 -1.40 -7.44 -0.14
N SER A 103 -2.72 -7.33 -0.16
CA SER A 103 -3.54 -7.72 -1.30
C SER A 103 -4.04 -6.48 -2.03
N PHE A 104 -3.48 -6.22 -3.20
CA PHE A 104 -3.79 -5.04 -4.00
C PHE A 104 -4.26 -5.41 -5.40
N ARG A 105 -5.14 -4.60 -5.96
CA ARG A 105 -5.60 -4.70 -7.35
C ARG A 105 -5.28 -3.41 -8.08
N TYR A 106 -4.77 -3.53 -9.30
CA TYR A 106 -4.52 -2.37 -10.15
C TYR A 106 -5.82 -1.65 -10.51
N VAL A 107 -5.79 -0.32 -10.44
CA VAL A 107 -6.91 0.54 -10.83
C VAL A 107 -6.54 1.29 -12.10
N SER A 108 -5.40 1.98 -12.08
CA SER A 108 -4.94 2.77 -13.22
C SER A 108 -3.47 3.14 -13.10
N THR A 109 -2.87 3.51 -14.23
CA THR A 109 -1.59 4.21 -14.27
C THR A 109 -1.86 5.70 -14.13
N SER A 110 -1.22 6.35 -13.18
CA SER A 110 -1.39 7.79 -12.89
C SER A 110 -0.23 8.65 -13.35
N GLY A 111 0.93 8.04 -13.65
CA GLY A 111 2.07 8.76 -14.20
C GLY A 111 3.11 7.81 -14.77
N LEU A 112 3.79 8.27 -15.81
CA LEU A 112 4.93 7.60 -16.39
C LEU A 112 5.94 8.67 -16.82
N VAL A 113 7.14 8.62 -16.25
CA VAL A 113 8.22 9.56 -16.59
C VAL A 113 9.43 8.75 -17.05
N MET A 114 9.90 9.00 -18.26
CA MET A 114 11.13 8.41 -18.80
C MET A 114 12.34 9.24 -18.36
N HIS A 115 13.42 8.58 -18.00
CA HIS A 115 14.68 9.19 -17.59
C HIS A 115 15.84 8.53 -18.32
N ARG A 116 16.86 9.33 -18.67
CA ARG A 116 18.14 8.78 -19.12
C ARG A 116 18.98 8.43 -17.89
N LEU A 117 19.47 7.20 -17.82
CA LEU A 117 20.35 6.78 -16.73
C LEU A 117 21.80 7.20 -17.02
N LEU A 118 22.59 7.41 -15.96
CA LEU A 118 23.99 7.82 -16.07
C LEU A 118 24.90 6.75 -16.69
N ALA A 119 24.43 5.50 -16.77
CA ALA A 119 25.15 4.40 -17.39
C ALA A 119 24.93 4.38 -18.92
N PRO A 120 25.98 4.12 -19.71
CA PRO A 120 25.86 4.04 -21.16
C PRO A 120 24.87 2.96 -21.56
N ASN A 121 24.00 3.29 -22.53
CA ASN A 121 22.95 2.41 -23.06
C ASN A 121 21.94 1.89 -22.02
N ARG A 122 21.72 2.61 -20.91
CA ARG A 122 20.64 2.32 -19.96
C ARG A 122 19.55 3.38 -19.98
N ALA A 123 18.31 2.93 -19.99
CA ALA A 123 17.13 3.76 -19.91
C ALA A 123 16.39 3.44 -18.61
N GLY A 124 15.79 4.46 -18.00
CA GLY A 124 15.04 4.34 -16.76
C GLY A 124 13.64 4.92 -16.90
N ALA A 125 12.72 4.47 -16.07
CA ALA A 125 11.39 5.03 -15.96
C ALA A 125 10.91 5.06 -14.52
N THR A 126 10.12 6.07 -14.19
CA THR A 126 9.29 6.09 -12.99
C THR A 126 7.85 5.85 -13.42
N LEU A 127 7.29 4.74 -12.96
CA LEU A 127 5.89 4.37 -13.16
C LEU A 127 5.14 4.57 -11.87
N THR A 128 4.07 5.35 -11.92
CA THR A 128 3.20 5.58 -10.77
C THR A 128 1.81 5.04 -11.04
N VAL A 129 1.35 4.13 -10.17
CA VAL A 129 0.08 3.42 -10.31
C VAL A 129 -0.81 3.64 -9.10
N MET A 130 -2.12 3.61 -9.36
CA MET A 130 -3.14 3.56 -8.33
C MET A 130 -3.57 2.13 -8.12
N MET A 131 -3.56 1.72 -6.86
CA MET A 131 -3.94 0.39 -6.42
C MET A 131 -5.11 0.50 -5.44
N GLU A 132 -6.06 -0.41 -5.54
CA GLU A 132 -7.09 -0.64 -4.54
C GLU A 132 -6.63 -1.75 -3.61
N GLU A 133 -6.93 -1.63 -2.31
CA GLU A 133 -6.62 -2.66 -1.32
C GLU A 133 -7.85 -3.51 -1.00
N ARG A 134 -7.67 -4.83 -0.99
CA ARG A 134 -8.77 -5.77 -0.74
C ARG A 134 -9.30 -5.62 0.68
N THR A 135 -8.36 -5.65 1.62
CA THR A 135 -8.61 -5.56 3.06
C THR A 135 -7.30 -5.15 3.70
N PHE A 136 -7.35 -4.13 4.55
CA PHE A 136 -6.18 -3.74 5.34
C PHE A 136 -5.84 -4.87 6.33
N PRO A 137 -4.56 -5.20 6.55
CA PRO A 137 -4.21 -6.26 7.47
C PRO A 137 -4.77 -6.00 8.88
N GLY A 138 -5.68 -6.86 9.34
CA GLY A 138 -6.28 -6.80 10.67
C GLY A 138 -5.79 -7.93 11.57
N LEU A 139 -5.71 -7.69 12.88
CA LEU A 139 -5.49 -8.75 13.85
C LEU A 139 -6.77 -9.57 13.97
N ILE A 140 -6.77 -10.79 13.44
CA ILE A 140 -7.74 -11.81 13.86
C ILE A 140 -7.28 -12.29 15.25
N ARG A 141 -7.71 -11.62 16.32
CA ARG A 141 -7.70 -12.24 17.65
C ARG A 141 -8.99 -13.01 17.82
N THR A 142 -8.85 -14.32 17.74
CA THR A 142 -9.89 -15.32 18.01
C THR A 142 -10.39 -15.18 19.44
N SER A 143 -11.57 -14.58 19.62
CA SER A 143 -12.63 -14.98 20.57
C SER A 143 -13.69 -13.87 20.58
N TYR A 144 -14.96 -14.28 20.56
CA TYR A 144 -16.17 -13.48 20.64
C TYR A 144 -15.99 -12.11 21.34
N TYR A 145 -16.37 -11.02 20.66
CA TYR A 145 -16.37 -9.62 21.15
C TYR A 145 -15.05 -8.83 21.14
N MET A 146 -14.24 -8.89 20.08
CA MET A 146 -13.14 -7.93 19.89
C MET A 146 -13.25 -7.09 18.61
N VAL A 147 -13.04 -5.78 18.80
CA VAL A 147 -12.81 -4.79 17.75
C VAL A 147 -11.59 -5.22 16.93
N VAL A 148 -11.79 -5.45 15.64
CA VAL A 148 -10.72 -5.79 14.69
C VAL A 148 -9.84 -4.57 14.48
N GLY A 149 -8.81 -4.43 15.31
CA GLY A 149 -7.79 -3.41 15.17
C GLY A 149 -6.83 -3.76 14.02
N PRO A 150 -6.28 -2.75 13.33
CA PRO A 150 -5.33 -2.99 12.26
C PRO A 150 -4.00 -3.53 12.83
N THR A 151 -3.34 -4.44 12.12
CA THR A 151 -2.11 -5.10 12.60
C THR A 151 -0.96 -4.10 12.62
N PRO A 152 -0.26 -3.93 13.76
CA PRO A 152 0.96 -3.13 13.78
C PRO A 152 2.00 -3.78 12.88
N VAL A 153 2.36 -3.10 11.79
CA VAL A 153 3.50 -3.52 10.96
C VAL A 153 4.77 -3.38 11.82
N PRO A 154 5.62 -4.42 11.90
CA PRO A 154 6.89 -4.34 12.62
C PRO A 154 7.72 -3.13 12.17
N HIS A 155 8.39 -2.47 13.10
CA HIS A 155 9.27 -1.30 12.85
C HIS A 155 8.58 0.00 12.36
N THR A 156 7.26 0.04 12.21
CA THR A 156 6.56 1.32 12.01
C THR A 156 6.57 2.14 13.30
N PRO A 157 6.99 3.43 13.27
CA PRO A 157 6.90 4.31 14.42
C PRO A 157 5.45 4.35 14.92
N ARG A 158 5.21 3.78 16.10
CA ARG A 158 3.94 3.96 16.79
C ARG A 158 3.99 5.39 17.32
N GLY A 159 3.05 6.24 16.91
CA GLY A 159 2.91 7.61 17.40
C GLY A 159 2.55 7.69 18.89
N VAL A 160 3.28 6.96 19.75
CA VAL A 160 3.29 7.15 21.19
C VAL A 160 4.07 8.43 21.41
N ALA A 161 3.35 9.55 21.37
CA ALA A 161 3.86 10.77 21.95
C ALA A 161 3.97 10.53 23.46
N SER A 162 5.14 10.11 23.93
CA SER A 162 5.48 10.29 25.33
C SER A 162 5.66 11.78 25.54
N ILE A 163 4.71 12.42 26.23
CA ILE A 163 5.00 13.70 26.88
C ILE A 163 6.10 13.37 27.90
N ARG A 164 7.31 13.91 27.69
CA ARG A 164 8.34 13.90 28.73
C ARG A 164 7.78 14.67 29.93
N GLY A 165 7.62 13.99 31.06
CA GLY A 165 7.45 14.64 32.36
C GLY A 165 6.01 14.72 32.89
N VAL A 166 5.32 13.59 33.00
CA VAL A 166 4.26 13.47 34.01
C VAL A 166 4.50 12.16 34.75
N ASP A 167 5.07 12.29 35.96
CA ASP A 167 4.98 11.29 37.02
C ASP A 167 3.56 11.28 37.60
#